data_AF-A0A8S3F2L9-F1
#
_entry.id   AF-A0A8S3F2L9-F1
#
_cell.length_a   1.000
_cell.length_b   1.000
_cell.length_c   1.000
_cell.angle_alpha   90.00
_cell.angle_beta   90.00
_cell.angle_gamma   90.00
#
_symmetry.space_group_name_H-M   'P 1'
#
loop_
_entity.id
_entity.type
_entity.pdbx_description
1 polymer ?
#
loop_
_entity_poly.entity_id
_entity_poly.type
_entity_poly.pdbx_seq_one_letter_code
_entity_poly.pdbx_strand_id
1 'polypeptide(L)'
;KTKKITFFINSEITALEFLAALPAKRLTPQKLRCLNDLARGLLIKIPESRRIILKVIVTDVSMLCNNFINEKQNSDDFRLSIVHQQSSSFLIDQKDRDHLNLCSKIVGHIMNQLFTRKTPGDISIVVEKLLRVFMQILLVIRVKEHDLAISFATGIIAILRTMDDENYIEFLRQMDDISLHDFFLDAFGLIKDLVTIPIFSNDWSEMLLLQNSIFVRAMNKFVSRLVEDLNHFNEQ
;
A
#
# COMPACT_ATOMS: atom_id res chain seq x y z
N LYS A 1 1.01 35.70 14.68
CA LYS A 1 0.60 34.79 13.57
C LYS A 1 1.62 34.74 12.45
N THR A 2 2.09 35.88 11.93
CA THR A 2 3.13 36.01 10.87
C THR A 2 4.43 35.27 11.17
N LYS A 3 5.06 35.43 12.36
CA LYS A 3 6.29 34.69 12.72
C LYS A 3 6.14 33.16 12.74
N LYS A 4 4.95 32.64 13.06
CA LYS A 4 4.67 31.19 13.04
C LYS A 4 4.63 30.71 11.59
N ILE A 5 3.93 31.43 10.73
CA ILE A 5 3.80 31.13 9.29
C ILE A 5 5.19 31.16 8.61
N THR A 6 6.04 32.15 8.90
CA THR A 6 7.40 32.22 8.32
C THR A 6 8.31 31.08 8.80
N PHE A 7 8.19 30.65 10.07
CA PHE A 7 8.94 29.49 10.58
C PHE A 7 8.46 28.18 9.95
N PHE A 8 7.14 28.01 9.79
CA PHE A 8 6.57 26.84 9.14
C PHE A 8 6.99 26.74 7.67
N ILE A 9 6.90 27.84 6.90
CA ILE A 9 7.32 27.87 5.49
C ILE A 9 8.82 27.58 5.36
N ASN A 10 9.66 28.16 6.21
CA ASN A 10 11.10 27.87 6.18
C ASN A 10 11.39 26.40 6.54
N SER A 11 10.69 25.81 7.52
CA SER A 11 10.86 24.39 7.87
C SER A 11 10.36 23.44 6.77
N GLU A 12 9.34 23.84 6.03
CA GLU A 12 8.77 23.10 4.90
C GLU A 12 9.71 23.12 3.70
N ILE A 13 10.32 24.29 3.42
CA ILE A 13 11.38 24.45 2.41
C ILE A 13 12.63 23.64 2.81
N THR A 14 13.09 23.70 4.06
CA THR A 14 14.26 22.91 4.49
C THR A 14 13.98 21.40 4.46
N ALA A 15 12.75 20.96 4.79
CA ALA A 15 12.35 19.58 4.64
C ALA A 15 12.31 19.17 3.16
N LEU A 16 11.77 20.01 2.27
CA LEU A 16 11.77 19.77 0.83
C LEU A 16 13.18 19.74 0.24
N GLU A 17 14.09 20.62 0.68
CA GLU A 17 15.49 20.64 0.29
C GLU A 17 16.24 19.39 0.78
N PHE A 18 16.00 18.98 2.03
CA PHE A 18 16.54 17.73 2.58
C PHE A 18 16.00 16.50 1.81
N LEU A 19 14.71 16.48 1.50
CA LEU A 19 14.07 15.41 0.75
C LEU A 19 14.53 15.40 -0.72
N ALA A 20 14.81 16.56 -1.31
CA ALA A 20 15.39 16.69 -2.66
C ALA A 20 16.87 16.30 -2.71
N ALA A 21 17.60 16.42 -1.58
CA ALA A 21 18.97 15.97 -1.44
C ALA A 21 19.10 14.43 -1.32
N LEU A 22 17.97 13.72 -1.13
CA LEU A 22 17.98 12.25 -1.16
C LEU A 22 18.18 11.75 -2.60
N PRO A 23 19.07 10.77 -2.84
CA PRO A 23 19.33 10.27 -4.18
C PRO A 23 18.05 9.74 -4.84
N ALA A 24 17.66 10.37 -5.95
CA ALA A 24 16.35 10.20 -6.59
C ALA A 24 16.15 8.85 -7.30
N LYS A 25 17.18 7.99 -7.39
CA LYS A 25 17.17 6.82 -8.29
C LYS A 25 17.47 5.48 -7.62
N ARG A 26 17.95 5.46 -6.37
CA ARG A 26 18.22 4.20 -5.64
C ARG A 26 17.85 4.37 -4.18
N LEU A 27 16.94 3.52 -3.70
CA LEU A 27 16.65 3.44 -2.27
C LEU A 27 17.80 2.69 -1.60
N THR A 28 18.62 3.43 -0.85
CA THR A 28 19.68 2.82 -0.04
C THR A 28 19.09 2.33 1.29
N PRO A 29 19.69 1.32 1.95
CA PRO A 29 19.26 0.88 3.27
C PRO A 29 19.22 2.04 4.30
N GLN A 30 20.15 2.99 4.17
CA GLN A 30 20.18 4.21 5.00
C GLN A 30 18.98 5.10 4.73
N LYS A 31 18.61 5.32 3.46
CA LYS A 31 17.43 6.10 3.09
C LYS A 31 16.15 5.45 3.63
N LEU A 32 15.99 4.12 3.50
CA LEU A 32 14.81 3.42 4.01
C LEU A 32 14.70 3.48 5.55
N ARG A 33 15.84 3.39 6.27
CA ARG A 33 15.86 3.62 7.73
C ARG A 33 15.47 5.05 8.09
N CYS A 34 15.96 6.04 7.36
CA CYS A 34 15.57 7.44 7.55
C CYS A 34 14.05 7.65 7.34
N LEU A 35 13.47 7.04 6.29
CA LEU A 35 12.02 7.08 6.06
C LEU A 35 11.24 6.43 7.21
N ASN A 36 11.76 5.35 7.78
CA ASN A 36 11.19 4.73 8.98
C ASN A 36 11.24 5.63 10.22
N ASP A 37 12.35 6.33 10.44
CA ASP A 37 12.46 7.28 11.54
C ASP A 37 11.53 8.49 11.31
N LEU A 38 11.37 8.93 10.07
CA LEU A 38 10.45 10.00 9.70
C LEU A 38 8.98 9.61 9.90
N ALA A 39 8.60 8.38 9.54
CA ALA A 39 7.27 7.82 9.76
C ALA A 39 6.91 7.71 11.25
N ARG A 40 7.92 7.54 12.12
CA ARG A 40 7.77 7.50 13.58
C ARG A 40 7.89 8.87 14.24
N GLY A 41 8.47 9.84 13.54
CA GLY A 41 8.85 11.14 14.05
C GLY A 41 7.66 12.03 14.42
N LEU A 42 7.96 13.21 14.98
CA LEU A 42 6.92 14.18 15.37
C LEU A 42 6.34 14.93 14.17
N LEU A 43 7.09 15.05 13.07
CA LEU A 43 6.66 15.82 11.90
C LEU A 43 5.42 15.22 11.22
N ILE A 44 5.27 13.90 11.22
CA ILE A 44 4.06 13.25 10.69
C ILE A 44 2.81 13.60 11.51
N LYS A 45 2.96 14.03 12.77
CA LYS A 45 1.82 14.42 13.62
C LYS A 45 1.32 15.83 13.28
N ILE A 46 2.14 16.64 12.62
CA ILE A 46 1.84 18.01 12.21
C ILE A 46 1.18 17.96 10.81
N PRO A 47 -0.09 18.40 10.64
CA PRO A 47 -0.80 18.28 9.37
C PRO A 47 -0.10 18.87 8.15
N GLU A 48 0.49 20.05 8.31
CA GLU A 48 1.16 20.80 7.25
C GLU A 48 2.39 20.03 6.74
N SER A 49 3.27 19.62 7.67
CA SER A 49 4.47 18.84 7.35
C SER A 49 4.13 17.43 6.87
N ARG A 50 3.08 16.81 7.44
CA ARG A 50 2.68 15.44 7.13
C ARG A 50 2.42 15.24 5.65
N ARG A 51 1.74 16.17 4.97
CA ARG A 51 1.38 15.99 3.55
C ARG A 51 2.60 15.80 2.66
N ILE A 52 3.66 16.58 2.89
CA ILE A 52 4.91 16.48 2.12
C ILE A 52 5.65 15.20 2.47
N ILE A 53 5.77 14.93 3.76
CA ILE A 53 6.45 13.74 4.28
C ILE A 53 5.79 12.46 3.77
N LEU A 54 4.46 12.39 3.81
CA LEU A 54 3.68 11.28 3.27
C LEU A 54 4.02 11.08 1.81
N LYS A 55 3.92 12.12 0.98
CA LYS A 55 4.23 12.02 -0.46
C LYS A 55 5.60 11.40 -0.71
N VAL A 56 6.64 11.81 0.02
CA VAL A 56 7.98 11.24 -0.17
C VAL A 56 8.03 9.79 0.31
N ILE A 57 7.58 9.51 1.53
CA ILE A 57 7.65 8.16 2.08
C ILE A 57 6.85 7.16 1.22
N VAL A 58 5.60 7.47 0.88
CA VAL A 58 4.76 6.54 0.11
C VAL A 58 5.30 6.35 -1.30
N THR A 59 5.91 7.37 -1.91
CA THR A 59 6.50 7.26 -3.25
C THR A 59 7.73 6.35 -3.21
N ASP A 60 8.63 6.54 -2.25
CA ASP A 60 9.84 5.72 -2.12
C ASP A 60 9.52 4.26 -1.74
N VAL A 61 8.57 4.04 -0.84
CA VAL A 61 8.09 2.70 -0.47
C VAL A 61 7.43 2.01 -1.68
N SER A 62 6.57 2.74 -2.40
CA SER A 62 5.93 2.24 -3.61
C SER A 62 6.95 1.87 -4.68
N MET A 63 7.97 2.71 -4.91
CA MET A 63 9.05 2.44 -5.85
C MET A 63 9.82 1.17 -5.50
N LEU A 64 10.21 0.97 -4.24
CA LEU A 64 10.91 -0.25 -3.84
C LEU A 64 10.07 -1.49 -4.07
N CYS A 65 8.80 -1.46 -3.65
CA CYS A 65 7.90 -2.60 -3.80
C CYS A 65 7.66 -2.91 -5.28
N ASN A 66 7.45 -1.89 -6.12
CA ASN A 66 7.31 -2.08 -7.58
C ASN A 66 8.58 -2.66 -8.22
N ASN A 67 9.77 -2.23 -7.80
CA ASN A 67 11.02 -2.83 -8.30
C ASN A 67 11.08 -4.32 -7.98
N PHE A 68 10.74 -4.70 -6.74
CA PHE A 68 10.65 -6.11 -6.34
C PHE A 68 9.61 -6.87 -7.18
N ILE A 69 8.42 -6.33 -7.36
CA ILE A 69 7.35 -6.95 -8.19
C ILE A 69 7.88 -7.18 -9.61
N ASN A 70 8.46 -6.15 -10.23
CA ASN A 70 8.96 -6.22 -11.60
C ASN A 70 10.11 -7.22 -11.74
N GLU A 71 11.06 -7.25 -10.80
CA GLU A 71 12.16 -8.21 -10.79
C GLU A 71 11.64 -9.66 -10.70
N LYS A 72 10.59 -9.90 -9.91
CA LYS A 72 10.01 -11.24 -9.75
C LYS A 72 9.09 -11.64 -10.90
N GLN A 73 8.31 -10.72 -11.47
CA GLN A 73 7.44 -10.98 -12.63
C GLN A 73 8.24 -11.23 -13.92
N ASN A 74 9.40 -10.57 -14.08
CA ASN A 74 10.28 -10.75 -15.25
C ASN A 74 11.22 -11.96 -15.14
N SER A 75 11.23 -12.66 -14.00
CA SER A 75 12.05 -13.86 -13.83
C SER A 75 11.40 -15.05 -14.55
N ASP A 76 12.19 -15.77 -15.37
CA ASP A 76 11.73 -16.95 -16.13
C ASP A 76 11.10 -18.05 -15.24
N ASP A 77 11.45 -18.09 -13.96
CA ASP A 77 10.92 -19.02 -12.95
C ASP A 77 9.44 -18.77 -12.62
N PHE A 78 8.93 -17.53 -12.76
CA PHE A 78 7.51 -17.23 -12.57
C PHE A 78 6.65 -17.91 -13.63
N ARG A 79 7.08 -17.88 -14.90
CA ARG A 79 6.34 -18.53 -16.01
C ARG A 79 6.37 -20.05 -15.90
N LEU A 80 7.47 -20.64 -15.42
CA LEU A 80 7.58 -22.07 -15.15
C LEU A 80 6.73 -22.52 -13.95
N SER A 81 6.60 -21.68 -12.91
CA SER A 81 5.77 -21.97 -11.72
C SER A 81 4.27 -22.01 -12.01
N ILE A 82 3.78 -21.21 -12.98
CA ILE A 82 2.39 -21.24 -13.47
C ILE A 82 2.11 -22.53 -14.26
N VAL A 83 3.09 -23.01 -15.04
CA VAL A 83 2.93 -24.16 -15.95
C VAL A 83 3.07 -25.51 -15.26
N HIS A 84 3.92 -25.65 -14.24
CA HIS A 84 4.23 -26.96 -13.67
C HIS A 84 3.51 -27.33 -12.37
N GLN A 85 2.83 -26.42 -11.66
CA GLN A 85 2.27 -26.66 -10.31
C GLN A 85 3.28 -27.34 -9.33
N GLN A 86 4.58 -27.32 -9.66
CA GLN A 86 5.63 -27.93 -8.86
C GLN A 86 6.38 -26.85 -8.10
N SER A 87 6.54 -27.13 -6.81
CA SER A 87 7.17 -26.32 -5.78
C SER A 87 8.68 -26.13 -6.02
N SER A 88 9.08 -25.34 -7.02
CA SER A 88 10.40 -24.71 -6.99
C SER A 88 10.44 -23.69 -5.85
N SER A 89 11.55 -23.68 -5.11
CA SER A 89 11.77 -22.84 -3.94
C SER A 89 11.85 -21.36 -4.32
N PHE A 90 10.71 -20.69 -4.38
CA PHE A 90 10.63 -19.23 -4.43
C PHE A 90 11.13 -18.66 -3.10
N LEU A 91 12.45 -18.55 -2.95
CA LEU A 91 13.08 -17.94 -1.80
C LEU A 91 13.20 -16.44 -2.06
N ILE A 92 12.61 -15.64 -1.19
CA ILE A 92 12.87 -14.21 -1.16
C ILE A 92 14.28 -14.04 -0.57
N ASP A 93 15.16 -13.36 -1.31
CA ASP A 93 16.50 -13.06 -0.81
C ASP A 93 16.40 -12.32 0.52
N GLN A 94 17.28 -12.64 1.47
CA GLN A 94 17.24 -12.06 2.81
C GLN A 94 17.23 -10.52 2.78
N LYS A 95 17.97 -9.93 1.84
CA LYS A 95 18.00 -8.48 1.59
C LYS A 95 16.62 -7.93 1.22
N ASP A 96 15.91 -8.58 0.30
CA ASP A 96 14.59 -8.15 -0.13
C ASP A 96 13.57 -8.34 0.98
N ARG A 97 13.67 -9.46 1.71
CA ARG A 97 12.84 -9.72 2.90
C ARG A 97 12.99 -8.61 3.94
N ASP A 98 14.22 -8.21 4.24
CA ASP A 98 14.51 -7.13 5.20
C ASP A 98 13.96 -5.78 4.72
N HIS A 99 14.11 -5.47 3.43
CA HIS A 99 13.56 -4.26 2.84
C HIS A 99 12.03 -4.23 2.86
N LEU A 100 11.37 -5.31 2.45
CA LEU A 100 9.91 -5.42 2.43
C LEU A 100 9.33 -5.37 3.85
N ASN A 101 9.99 -5.99 4.83
CA ASN A 101 9.62 -5.90 6.24
C ASN A 101 9.73 -4.45 6.77
N LEU A 102 10.75 -3.71 6.34
CA LEU A 102 10.86 -2.31 6.72
C LEU A 102 9.79 -1.45 6.03
N CYS A 103 9.47 -1.71 4.76
CA CYS A 103 8.35 -1.07 4.05
C CYS A 103 7.01 -1.29 4.75
N SER A 104 6.70 -2.53 5.16
CA SER A 104 5.45 -2.84 5.86
C SER A 104 5.38 -2.14 7.22
N LYS A 105 6.50 -2.07 7.96
CA LYS A 105 6.61 -1.32 9.22
C LYS A 105 6.39 0.19 9.04
N ILE A 106 7.02 0.78 8.02
CA ILE A 106 6.84 2.19 7.68
C ILE A 106 5.36 2.50 7.43
N VAL A 107 4.70 1.69 6.61
CA VAL A 107 3.28 1.87 6.30
C VAL A 107 2.42 1.64 7.54
N GLY A 108 2.73 0.64 8.37
CA GLY A 108 2.07 0.44 9.66
C GLY A 108 2.16 1.67 10.57
N HIS A 109 3.34 2.31 10.66
CA HIS A 109 3.52 3.55 11.41
C HIS A 109 2.67 4.69 10.83
N ILE A 110 2.70 4.90 9.52
CA ILE A 110 1.87 5.90 8.83
C ILE A 110 0.39 5.68 9.13
N MET A 111 -0.10 4.45 8.90
CA MET A 111 -1.52 4.13 9.06
C MET A 111 -2.00 4.30 10.49
N ASN A 112 -1.18 3.97 11.48
CA ASN A 112 -1.53 4.22 12.88
C ASN A 112 -1.70 5.72 13.19
N GLN A 113 -0.84 6.57 12.61
CA GLN A 113 -0.98 8.02 12.75
C GLN A 113 -2.23 8.54 12.03
N LEU A 114 -2.47 8.09 10.80
CA LEU A 114 -3.62 8.51 9.99
C LEU A 114 -4.95 8.01 10.54
N PHE A 115 -4.96 6.84 11.18
CA PHE A 115 -6.13 6.32 11.88
C PHE A 115 -6.57 7.25 13.02
N THR A 116 -5.60 7.89 13.70
CA THR A 116 -5.90 8.78 14.83
C THR A 116 -6.15 10.23 14.38
N ARG A 117 -5.41 10.72 13.38
CA ARG A 117 -5.36 12.15 13.00
C ARG A 117 -5.18 12.37 11.49
N LYS A 118 -6.14 11.93 10.66
CA LYS A 118 -6.15 12.22 9.22
C LYS A 118 -6.64 13.63 8.90
N THR A 119 -6.05 14.26 7.89
CA THR A 119 -6.59 15.44 7.19
C THR A 119 -7.12 15.06 5.80
N PRO A 120 -7.99 15.89 5.19
CA PRO A 120 -8.46 15.67 3.82
C PRO A 120 -7.27 15.50 2.87
N GLY A 121 -7.26 14.40 2.10
CA GLY A 121 -6.21 14.07 1.12
C GLY A 121 -5.05 13.22 1.65
N ASP A 122 -4.88 13.03 2.96
CA ASP A 122 -3.82 12.16 3.49
C ASP A 122 -4.02 10.71 3.06
N ILE A 123 -5.27 10.24 3.17
CA ILE A 123 -5.65 8.87 2.79
C ILE A 123 -5.52 8.70 1.28
N SER A 124 -5.94 9.68 0.48
CA SER A 124 -5.85 9.62 -0.98
C SER A 124 -4.40 9.42 -1.45
N ILE A 125 -3.43 10.14 -0.85
CA ILE A 125 -1.99 9.98 -1.16
C ILE A 125 -1.52 8.55 -0.88
N VAL A 126 -1.93 7.97 0.25
CA VAL A 126 -1.55 6.62 0.64
C VAL A 126 -2.18 5.59 -0.29
N VAL A 127 -3.49 5.70 -0.52
CA VAL A 127 -4.28 4.77 -1.33
C VAL A 127 -3.75 4.72 -2.76
N GLU A 128 -3.57 5.88 -3.40
CA GLU A 128 -3.09 6.02 -4.77
C GLU A 128 -1.72 5.36 -4.97
N LYS A 129 -0.81 5.51 -4.01
CA LYS A 129 0.57 5.02 -4.15
C LYS A 129 0.79 3.61 -3.64
N LEU A 130 0.00 3.14 -2.66
CA LEU A 130 0.32 1.92 -1.92
C LEU A 130 -0.72 0.81 -2.03
N LEU A 131 -2.01 1.10 -2.25
CA LEU A 131 -3.04 0.06 -2.16
C LEU A 131 -2.81 -1.08 -3.17
N ARG A 132 -2.73 -0.74 -4.46
CA ARG A 132 -2.49 -1.72 -5.53
C ARG A 132 -1.14 -2.42 -5.37
N VAL A 133 -0.09 -1.65 -5.04
CA VAL A 133 1.28 -2.17 -4.87
C VAL A 133 1.36 -3.17 -3.72
N PHE A 134 0.71 -2.90 -2.59
CA PHE A 134 0.68 -3.81 -1.45
C PHE A 134 -0.11 -5.08 -1.76
N MET A 135 -1.23 -4.97 -2.49
CA MET A 135 -1.99 -6.13 -2.96
C MET A 135 -1.12 -7.02 -3.86
N GLN A 136 -0.39 -6.42 -4.80
CA GLN A 136 0.50 -7.15 -5.71
C GLN A 136 1.69 -7.80 -4.99
N ILE A 137 2.30 -7.13 -4.00
CA ILE A 137 3.31 -7.78 -3.15
C ILE A 137 2.73 -9.03 -2.49
N LEU A 138 1.53 -8.94 -1.90
CA LEU A 138 0.90 -10.07 -1.23
C LEU A 138 0.61 -11.24 -2.19
N LEU A 139 0.20 -10.94 -3.42
CA LEU A 139 0.04 -11.94 -4.49
C LEU A 139 1.37 -12.58 -4.91
N VAL A 140 2.47 -11.81 -4.98
CA VAL A 140 3.81 -12.29 -5.36
C VAL A 140 4.43 -13.18 -4.27
N ILE A 141 4.42 -12.73 -3.01
CA ILE A 141 5.06 -13.47 -1.91
C ILE A 141 4.30 -14.75 -1.53
N ARG A 142 2.99 -14.81 -1.85
CA ARG A 142 2.07 -15.90 -1.51
C ARG A 142 2.09 -16.27 -0.01
N VAL A 143 1.35 -17.31 0.34
CA VAL A 143 1.18 -17.79 1.74
C VAL A 143 2.46 -18.44 2.31
N LYS A 144 3.56 -18.54 1.55
CA LYS A 144 4.80 -19.21 1.99
C LYS A 144 5.63 -18.38 2.97
N GLU A 145 5.60 -17.05 2.86
CA GLU A 145 6.29 -16.11 3.78
C GLU A 145 5.28 -15.55 4.80
N HIS A 146 4.80 -16.42 5.68
CA HIS A 146 3.66 -16.14 6.57
C HIS A 146 3.76 -14.80 7.32
N ASP A 147 4.92 -14.50 7.92
CA ASP A 147 5.11 -13.25 8.68
C ASP A 147 5.04 -11.99 7.80
N LEU A 148 5.63 -12.06 6.61
CA LEU A 148 5.63 -10.95 5.66
C LEU A 148 4.24 -10.77 5.07
N ALA A 149 3.57 -11.88 4.73
CA ALA A 149 2.19 -11.90 4.24
C ALA A 149 1.24 -11.25 5.25
N ILE A 150 1.33 -11.62 6.53
CA ILE A 150 0.55 -10.97 7.61
C ILE A 150 0.83 -9.46 7.66
N SER A 151 2.09 -9.05 7.57
CA SER A 151 2.47 -7.63 7.65
C SER A 151 1.86 -6.81 6.51
N PHE A 152 1.92 -7.32 5.27
CA PHE A 152 1.33 -6.65 4.12
C PHE A 152 -0.19 -6.67 4.15
N ALA A 153 -0.80 -7.79 4.52
CA ALA A 153 -2.24 -7.89 4.66
C ALA A 153 -2.78 -6.94 5.73
N THR A 154 -2.10 -6.82 6.87
CA THR A 154 -2.44 -5.84 7.92
C THR A 154 -2.36 -4.42 7.37
N GLY A 155 -1.36 -4.11 6.54
CA GLY A 155 -1.25 -2.84 5.82
C GLY A 155 -2.44 -2.58 4.89
N ILE A 156 -2.82 -3.56 4.07
CA ILE A 156 -3.98 -3.46 3.16
C ILE A 156 -5.27 -3.24 3.95
N ILE A 157 -5.50 -4.04 5.00
CA ILE A 157 -6.65 -3.93 5.89
C ILE A 157 -6.70 -2.54 6.52
N ALA A 158 -5.55 -2.01 6.99
CA ALA A 158 -5.48 -0.68 7.56
C ALA A 158 -5.83 0.41 6.53
N ILE A 159 -5.31 0.33 5.31
CA ILE A 159 -5.63 1.27 4.22
C ILE A 159 -7.13 1.22 3.91
N LEU A 160 -7.67 0.05 3.58
CA LEU A 160 -9.08 -0.14 3.26
C LEU A 160 -10.00 0.29 4.40
N ARG A 161 -9.61 0.06 5.66
CA ARG A 161 -10.37 0.49 6.84
C ARG A 161 -10.49 2.01 6.91
N THR A 162 -9.40 2.73 6.61
CA THR A 162 -9.34 4.20 6.72
C THR A 162 -9.98 4.96 5.57
N MET A 163 -10.17 4.30 4.42
CA MET A 163 -10.90 4.85 3.28
C MET A 163 -12.37 5.08 3.61
N ASP A 164 -12.87 6.24 3.19
CA ASP A 164 -14.28 6.58 3.13
C ASP A 164 -14.75 6.55 1.66
N ASP A 165 -16.04 6.81 1.45
CA ASP A 165 -16.70 6.69 0.15
C ASP A 165 -16.05 7.57 -0.93
N GLU A 166 -15.70 8.81 -0.60
CA GLU A 166 -15.01 9.73 -1.51
C GLU A 166 -13.62 9.21 -1.91
N ASN A 167 -12.88 8.63 -0.96
CA ASN A 167 -11.57 8.03 -1.28
C ASN A 167 -11.70 6.82 -2.23
N TYR A 168 -12.75 6.00 -2.11
CA TYR A 168 -12.99 4.91 -3.07
C TYR A 168 -13.31 5.44 -4.46
N ILE A 169 -14.24 6.41 -4.54
CA ILE A 169 -14.68 7.00 -5.80
C ILE A 169 -13.48 7.63 -6.52
N GLU A 170 -12.70 8.46 -5.82
CA GLU A 170 -11.58 9.17 -6.43
C GLU A 170 -10.46 8.22 -6.84
N PHE A 171 -10.16 7.20 -6.02
CA PHE A 171 -9.14 6.20 -6.37
C PHE A 171 -9.49 5.41 -7.63
N LEU A 172 -10.74 4.93 -7.74
CA LEU A 172 -11.17 4.12 -8.88
C LEU A 172 -11.31 4.95 -10.16
N ARG A 173 -11.75 6.21 -10.05
CA ARG A 173 -11.92 7.12 -11.19
C ARG A 173 -10.60 7.45 -11.91
N GLN A 174 -9.48 7.39 -11.20
CA GLN A 174 -8.16 7.72 -11.76
C GLN A 174 -7.61 6.63 -12.71
N MET A 175 -8.20 5.44 -12.73
CA MET A 175 -7.75 4.33 -13.57
C MET A 175 -8.45 4.35 -14.93
N ASP A 176 -7.73 3.94 -15.97
CA ASP A 176 -8.34 3.60 -17.27
C ASP A 176 -9.00 2.21 -17.22
N ASP A 177 -9.85 1.90 -18.19
CA ASP A 177 -10.67 0.69 -18.19
C ASP A 177 -9.84 -0.59 -18.05
N ILE A 178 -8.67 -0.64 -18.70
CA ILE A 178 -7.77 -1.80 -18.67
C ILE A 178 -7.18 -1.94 -17.26
N SER A 179 -6.58 -0.88 -16.70
CA SER A 179 -5.98 -0.97 -15.36
C SER A 179 -7.02 -1.20 -14.27
N LEU A 180 -8.24 -0.69 -14.46
CA LEU A 180 -9.35 -0.89 -13.55
C LEU A 180 -9.80 -2.36 -13.55
N HIS A 181 -9.93 -2.97 -14.72
CA HIS A 181 -10.23 -4.40 -14.85
C HIS A 181 -9.16 -5.27 -14.18
N ASP A 182 -7.88 -5.00 -14.46
CA ASP A 182 -6.75 -5.71 -13.83
C ASP A 182 -6.76 -5.53 -12.31
N PHE A 183 -7.04 -4.32 -11.83
CA PHE A 183 -7.17 -4.05 -10.40
C PHE A 183 -8.29 -4.88 -9.78
N PHE A 184 -9.45 -5.01 -10.42
CA PHE A 184 -10.54 -5.83 -9.91
C PHE A 184 -10.18 -7.31 -9.86
N LEU A 185 -9.53 -7.85 -10.89
CA LEU A 185 -9.06 -9.24 -10.88
C LEU A 185 -8.09 -9.50 -9.72
N ASP A 186 -7.11 -8.62 -9.53
CA ASP A 186 -6.15 -8.70 -8.43
C ASP A 186 -6.86 -8.58 -7.07
N ALA A 187 -7.76 -7.60 -6.90
CA ALA A 187 -8.44 -7.33 -5.64
C ALA A 187 -9.41 -8.45 -5.24
N PHE A 188 -10.25 -8.92 -6.16
CA PHE A 188 -11.19 -10.01 -5.88
C PHE A 188 -10.47 -11.34 -5.68
N GLY A 189 -9.43 -11.63 -6.48
CA GLY A 189 -8.58 -12.81 -6.29
C GLY A 189 -7.93 -12.82 -4.91
N LEU A 190 -7.34 -11.69 -4.51
CA LEU A 190 -6.70 -11.56 -3.21
C LEU A 190 -7.69 -11.70 -2.05
N ILE A 191 -8.86 -11.04 -2.12
CA ILE A 191 -9.88 -11.15 -1.07
C ILE A 191 -10.38 -12.59 -0.95
N LYS A 192 -10.65 -13.26 -2.07
CA LYS A 192 -11.04 -14.68 -2.10
C LYS A 192 -10.00 -15.55 -1.41
N ASP A 193 -8.72 -15.37 -1.74
CA ASP A 193 -7.64 -16.17 -1.18
C ASP A 193 -7.52 -15.96 0.34
N LEU A 194 -7.59 -14.71 0.81
CA LEU A 194 -7.47 -14.36 2.23
C LEU A 194 -8.67 -14.79 3.08
N VAL A 195 -9.85 -14.94 2.49
CA VAL A 195 -11.05 -15.46 3.17
C VAL A 195 -11.04 -17.00 3.19
N THR A 196 -10.57 -17.63 2.11
CA THR A 196 -10.52 -19.09 1.97
C THR A 196 -9.42 -19.69 2.84
N ILE A 197 -8.25 -19.06 2.86
CA ILE A 197 -7.08 -19.48 3.63
C ILE A 197 -6.73 -18.31 4.57
N PRO A 198 -7.22 -18.33 5.82
CA PRO A 198 -6.98 -17.24 6.75
C PRO A 198 -5.48 -17.13 7.08
N ILE A 199 -4.95 -15.93 6.92
CA ILE A 199 -3.57 -15.56 7.29
C ILE A 199 -3.40 -15.29 8.79
N PHE A 200 -4.50 -15.02 9.50
CA PHE A 200 -4.50 -14.89 10.95
C PHE A 200 -4.90 -16.22 11.58
N SER A 201 -4.43 -16.47 12.81
CA SER A 201 -4.84 -17.65 13.55
C SER A 201 -6.37 -17.72 13.67
N ASN A 202 -6.94 -18.93 13.59
CA ASN A 202 -8.38 -19.15 13.77
C ASN A 202 -8.88 -18.70 15.15
N ASP A 203 -7.98 -18.67 16.15
CA ASP A 203 -8.30 -18.19 17.50
C ASP A 203 -8.46 -16.67 17.56
N TRP A 204 -8.08 -15.93 16.52
CA TRP A 204 -8.21 -14.47 16.42
C TRP A 204 -9.52 -14.07 15.73
N SER A 205 -10.63 -14.64 16.20
CA SER A 205 -11.95 -14.49 15.60
C SER A 205 -12.40 -13.03 15.44
N GLU A 206 -12.06 -12.15 16.39
CA GLU A 206 -12.33 -10.71 16.29
C GLU A 206 -11.57 -10.06 15.12
N MET A 207 -10.31 -10.44 14.91
CA MET A 207 -9.50 -9.93 13.80
C MET A 207 -10.03 -10.45 12.46
N LEU A 208 -10.40 -11.73 12.40
CA LEU A 208 -10.99 -12.34 11.20
C LEU A 208 -12.33 -11.69 10.84
N LEU A 209 -13.19 -11.41 11.83
CA LEU A 209 -14.45 -10.71 11.63
C LEU A 209 -14.21 -9.27 11.15
N LEU A 210 -13.25 -8.57 11.76
CA LEU A 210 -12.87 -7.22 11.34
C LEU A 210 -12.39 -7.22 9.88
N GLN A 211 -11.47 -8.11 9.52
CA GLN A 211 -10.99 -8.29 8.15
C GLN A 211 -12.16 -8.52 7.19
N ASN A 212 -13.02 -9.49 7.47
CA ASN A 212 -14.15 -9.84 6.60
C ASN A 212 -15.13 -8.68 6.42
N SER A 213 -15.43 -7.94 7.50
CA SER A 213 -16.30 -6.76 7.42
C SER A 213 -15.72 -5.66 6.51
N ILE A 214 -14.40 -5.44 6.57
CA ILE A 214 -13.70 -4.47 5.75
C ILE A 214 -13.69 -4.93 4.29
N PHE A 215 -13.46 -6.22 4.04
CA PHE A 215 -13.46 -6.79 2.69
C PHE A 215 -14.83 -6.74 2.05
N VAL A 216 -15.90 -7.08 2.77
CA VAL A 216 -17.27 -6.94 2.26
C VAL A 216 -17.57 -5.49 1.89
N ARG A 217 -17.18 -4.53 2.75
CA ARG A 217 -17.35 -3.10 2.44
C ARG A 217 -16.58 -2.70 1.18
N ALA A 218 -15.32 -3.10 1.06
CA ALA A 218 -14.48 -2.79 -0.11
C ALA A 218 -15.06 -3.41 -1.39
N MET A 219 -15.47 -4.69 -1.35
CA MET A 219 -16.09 -5.38 -2.48
C MET A 219 -17.36 -4.68 -2.94
N ASN A 220 -18.23 -4.26 -2.01
CA ASN A 220 -19.43 -3.51 -2.37
C ASN A 220 -19.09 -2.22 -3.15
N LYS A 221 -18.05 -1.48 -2.72
CA LYS A 221 -17.59 -0.28 -3.45
C LYS A 221 -17.02 -0.61 -4.83
N PHE A 222 -16.24 -1.68 -4.95
CA PHE A 222 -15.69 -2.14 -6.23
C PHE A 222 -16.78 -2.60 -7.20
N VAL A 223 -17.75 -3.38 -6.71
CA VAL A 223 -18.88 -3.86 -7.52
C VAL A 223 -19.78 -2.71 -7.97
N SER A 224 -20.08 -1.74 -7.09
CA SER A 224 -20.84 -0.54 -7.50
C SER A 224 -20.18 0.16 -8.67
N ARG A 225 -18.86 0.36 -8.63
CA ARG A 225 -18.13 0.97 -9.74
C ARG A 225 -18.16 0.12 -11.01
N LEU A 226 -17.96 -1.19 -10.89
CA LEU A 226 -17.98 -2.11 -12.03
C LEU A 226 -19.34 -2.10 -12.73
N VAL A 227 -20.44 -2.03 -11.97
CA VAL A 227 -21.81 -1.95 -12.53
C VAL A 227 -22.05 -0.61 -13.24
N GLU A 228 -21.57 0.50 -12.67
CA GLU A 228 -21.63 1.82 -13.35
C GLU A 228 -20.94 1.78 -14.72
N ASP A 229 -19.73 1.20 -14.78
CA ASP A 229 -18.98 1.12 -16.04
C ASP A 229 -19.69 0.20 -17.05
N LEU A 230 -20.22 -0.96 -16.63
CA LEU A 230 -20.99 -1.86 -17.51
C LEU A 230 -22.26 -1.21 -18.06
N ASN A 231 -22.97 -0.42 -17.26
CA ASN A 231 -24.16 0.29 -17.72
C ASN A 231 -23.80 1.35 -18.77
N HIS A 232 -22.68 2.04 -18.60
CA HIS A 232 -22.20 3.00 -19.61
C HIS A 232 -21.85 2.32 -20.94
N PHE A 233 -21.29 1.11 -20.91
CA PHE A 233 -21.03 0.32 -22.12
C PHE A 233 -22.30 -0.14 -22.83
N ASN A 234 -23.39 -0.44 -22.09
CA ASN A 234 -24.65 -0.90 -22.68
C ASN A 234 -25.51 0.23 -23.28
N GLU A 235 -25.20 1.49 -22.95
CA GLU A 235 -25.89 2.69 -23.47
C GLU A 235 -25.25 3.26 -24.74
N GLN A 236 -24.10 2.73 -25.19
CA GLN A 236 -23.40 3.09 -26.43
C GLN A 236 -23.69 2.11 -27.57
#